data_AF-A0A1J4J9R9-F1
#
_entry.id   AF-A0A1J4J9R9-F1
#
_cell.length_a   1.000
_cell.length_b   1.000
_cell.length_c   1.000
_cell.angle_alpha   90.00
_cell.angle_beta   90.00
_cell.angle_gamma   90.00
#
_symmetry.space_group_name_H-M   'P 1'
#
loop_
_entity.id
_entity.type
_entity.pdbx_description
1 polymer ?
#
loop_
_entity_poly.entity_id
_entity_poly.type
_entity_poly.pdbx_seq_one_letter_code
_entity_poly.pdbx_strand_id
1 'polypeptide(L)'
;MSSAEEIRNQAEAARKSKNFTQAADLYSNLLEITYKEDQKLDVQACRDFVHYGECLISSDDKDEETFETAWEVLENARVGYEQIPENERPPEGLIDCHELLGELSLKQLNFEEAASQYKTASDLALANKNLSWRIPLNSLFMRGVVLNYWNKVSEYKDALDKAIEFLDTEKVNPKNSADVKDMEEIRADLVSRRDSIRQ
;
A
#
# COMPACT_ATOMS: atom_id res chain seq x y z
N MET A 1 -21.90 25.64 -4.84
CA MET A 1 -20.86 24.65 -5.22
C MET A 1 -19.95 24.53 -4.01
N SER A 2 -19.74 23.32 -3.50
CA SER A 2 -18.76 23.09 -2.42
C SER A 2 -17.35 23.32 -2.94
N SER A 3 -16.45 23.80 -2.09
CA SER A 3 -15.04 23.98 -2.47
C SER A 3 -14.33 22.62 -2.62
N ALA A 4 -13.22 22.58 -3.36
CA ALA A 4 -12.41 21.36 -3.47
C ALA A 4 -11.93 20.86 -2.10
N GLU A 5 -11.62 21.77 -1.18
CA GLU A 5 -11.21 21.41 0.19
C GLU A 5 -12.37 20.81 1.01
N GLU A 6 -13.59 21.33 0.86
CA GLU A 6 -14.78 20.76 1.51
C GLU A 6 -15.07 19.34 1.00
N ILE A 7 -14.98 19.11 -0.32
CA ILE A 7 -15.19 17.78 -0.92
C ILE A 7 -14.11 16.82 -0.43
N ARG A 8 -12.84 17.23 -0.40
CA ARG A 8 -11.75 16.41 0.12
C ARG A 8 -11.98 15.99 1.57
N ASN A 9 -12.40 16.91 2.43
CA ASN A 9 -12.68 16.61 3.83
C ASN A 9 -13.86 15.63 3.98
N GLN A 10 -14.89 15.75 3.15
CA GLN A 10 -16.00 14.79 3.12
C GLN A 10 -15.54 13.40 2.63
N ALA A 11 -14.74 13.35 1.56
CA ALA A 11 -14.17 12.12 1.02
C ALA A 11 -13.32 11.39 2.07
N GLU A 12 -12.44 12.13 2.76
CA GLU A 12 -11.63 11.58 3.85
C GLU A 12 -12.48 11.06 5.02
N ALA A 13 -13.53 11.79 5.40
CA ALA A 13 -14.41 11.37 6.49
C ALA A 13 -15.18 10.08 6.12
N ALA A 14 -15.66 9.97 4.88
CA ALA A 14 -16.30 8.77 4.37
C ALA A 14 -15.32 7.59 4.32
N ARG A 15 -14.11 7.79 3.81
CA ARG A 15 -13.03 6.78 3.76
C ARG A 15 -12.65 6.27 5.14
N LYS A 16 -12.40 7.18 6.10
CA LYS A 16 -12.09 6.84 7.50
C LYS A 16 -13.23 6.09 8.19
N SER A 17 -14.47 6.35 7.78
CA SER A 17 -15.67 5.65 8.25
C SER A 17 -15.96 4.34 7.48
N LYS A 18 -15.06 3.94 6.56
CA LYS A 18 -15.19 2.77 5.69
C LYS A 18 -16.42 2.79 4.77
N ASN A 19 -16.96 3.96 4.48
CA ASN A 19 -17.99 4.13 3.46
C ASN A 19 -17.32 4.32 2.09
N PHE A 20 -16.72 3.26 1.56
CA PHE A 20 -15.81 3.35 0.41
C PHE A 20 -16.51 3.75 -0.89
N THR A 21 -17.75 3.30 -1.12
CA THR A 21 -18.53 3.73 -2.29
C THR A 21 -18.78 5.24 -2.27
N GLN A 22 -19.26 5.78 -1.13
CA GLN A 22 -19.46 7.22 -1.01
C GLN A 22 -18.12 7.99 -1.12
N ALA A 23 -17.04 7.45 -0.54
CA ALA A 23 -15.73 8.07 -0.63
C ALA A 23 -15.21 8.10 -2.08
N ALA A 24 -15.41 7.02 -2.83
CA ALA A 24 -15.04 6.93 -4.24
C ALA A 24 -15.77 7.99 -5.07
N ASP A 25 -17.09 8.14 -4.90
CA ASP A 25 -17.88 9.18 -5.57
C ASP A 25 -17.34 10.59 -5.26
N LEU A 26 -17.01 10.85 -3.98
CA LEU A 26 -16.49 12.15 -3.55
C LEU A 26 -15.08 12.42 -4.10
N TYR A 27 -14.20 11.41 -4.14
CA TYR A 27 -12.86 11.55 -4.72
C TYR A 27 -12.91 11.71 -6.24
N SER A 28 -13.82 11.01 -6.93
CA SER A 28 -14.02 11.20 -8.37
C SER A 28 -14.45 12.65 -8.67
N ASN A 29 -15.46 13.16 -7.97
CA ASN A 29 -15.89 14.57 -8.07
C ASN A 29 -14.76 15.55 -7.73
N LEU A 30 -13.92 15.24 -6.74
CA LEU A 30 -12.78 16.07 -6.37
C LEU A 30 -11.78 16.16 -7.54
N LEU A 31 -11.40 15.01 -8.10
CA LEU A 31 -10.43 14.91 -9.17
C LEU A 31 -10.92 15.61 -10.44
N GLU A 32 -12.20 15.53 -10.78
CA GLU A 32 -12.78 16.30 -11.91
C GLU A 32 -12.58 17.82 -11.76
N ILE A 33 -12.56 18.33 -10.52
CA ILE A 33 -12.39 19.76 -10.24
C ILE A 33 -10.92 20.16 -10.17
N THR A 34 -10.07 19.28 -9.61
CA THR A 34 -8.68 19.62 -9.26
C THR A 34 -7.63 19.15 -10.27
N TYR A 35 -7.91 18.08 -11.02
CA TYR A 35 -6.96 17.48 -11.94
C TYR A 35 -7.15 17.98 -13.37
N LYS A 36 -6.03 18.11 -14.09
CA LYS A 36 -5.97 18.43 -15.52
C LYS A 36 -4.86 17.56 -16.12
N GLU A 37 -5.16 16.88 -17.23
CA GLU A 37 -4.25 15.88 -17.84
C GLU A 37 -2.84 16.41 -18.10
N ASP A 38 -2.70 17.67 -18.53
CA ASP A 38 -1.41 18.27 -18.86
C ASP A 38 -0.65 18.87 -17.66
N GLN A 39 -1.20 18.77 -16.44
CA GLN A 39 -0.60 19.36 -15.26
C GLN A 39 0.24 18.33 -14.50
N LYS A 40 1.47 18.73 -14.13
CA LYS A 40 2.29 17.96 -13.19
C LYS A 40 1.53 17.80 -11.86
N LEU A 41 1.44 16.56 -11.40
CA LEU A 41 0.83 16.25 -10.11
C LEU A 41 1.72 16.75 -8.98
N ASP A 42 1.11 17.45 -8.02
CA ASP A 42 1.74 17.72 -6.74
C ASP A 42 1.44 16.59 -5.74
N VAL A 43 2.01 16.68 -4.54
CA VAL A 43 1.83 15.69 -3.48
C VAL A 43 0.36 15.49 -3.12
N GLN A 44 -0.45 16.56 -3.10
CA GLN A 44 -1.85 16.47 -2.72
C GLN A 44 -2.67 15.77 -3.79
N ALA A 45 -2.44 16.08 -5.06
CA ALA A 45 -3.10 15.41 -6.17
C ALA A 45 -2.75 13.92 -6.21
N CYS A 46 -1.47 13.56 -6.04
CA CYS A 46 -1.06 12.15 -5.96
C CYS A 46 -1.78 11.43 -4.80
N ARG A 47 -1.89 12.08 -3.64
CA ARG A 47 -2.60 11.54 -2.48
C ARG A 47 -4.10 11.37 -2.72
N ASP A 48 -4.73 12.32 -3.40
CA ASP A 48 -6.16 12.24 -3.74
C ASP A 48 -6.41 11.05 -4.71
N PHE A 49 -5.53 10.84 -5.69
CA PHE A 49 -5.57 9.65 -6.57
C PHE A 49 -5.36 8.34 -5.80
N VAL A 50 -4.39 8.27 -4.88
CA VAL A 50 -4.16 7.07 -4.04
C VAL A 50 -5.41 6.72 -3.23
N HIS A 51 -6.00 7.71 -2.54
CA HIS A 51 -7.20 7.46 -1.76
C HIS A 51 -8.39 7.05 -2.62
N TYR A 52 -8.50 7.60 -3.84
CA TYR A 52 -9.53 7.18 -4.78
C TYR A 52 -9.35 5.71 -5.18
N GLY A 53 -8.14 5.32 -5.58
CA GLY A 53 -7.80 3.94 -5.91
C GLY A 53 -8.06 2.97 -4.76
N GLU A 54 -7.66 3.33 -3.53
CA GLU A 54 -7.98 2.56 -2.31
C GLU A 54 -9.50 2.35 -2.15
N CYS A 55 -10.30 3.40 -2.36
CA CYS A 55 -11.75 3.32 -2.24
C CYS A 55 -12.38 2.42 -3.31
N LEU A 56 -11.90 2.47 -4.56
CA LEU A 56 -12.35 1.58 -5.63
C LEU A 56 -11.99 0.12 -5.33
N ILE A 57 -10.77 -0.15 -4.88
CA ILE A 57 -10.31 -1.48 -4.48
C ILE A 57 -11.15 -2.03 -3.31
N SER A 58 -11.57 -1.15 -2.38
CA SER A 58 -12.26 -1.52 -1.13
C SER A 58 -13.78 -1.41 -1.17
N SER A 59 -14.37 -0.89 -2.25
CA SER A 59 -15.82 -0.79 -2.41
C SER A 59 -16.48 -2.17 -2.55
N ASP A 60 -17.80 -2.25 -2.53
CA ASP A 60 -18.50 -3.49 -2.86
C ASP A 60 -18.51 -3.79 -4.37
N ASP A 61 -18.12 -2.81 -5.19
CA ASP A 61 -18.00 -2.99 -6.64
C ASP A 61 -16.69 -3.69 -6.99
N LYS A 62 -16.80 -4.73 -7.81
CA LYS A 62 -15.73 -5.67 -8.17
C LYS A 62 -15.76 -6.03 -9.65
N ASP A 63 -16.42 -5.21 -10.46
CA ASP A 63 -16.37 -5.38 -11.90
C ASP A 63 -15.00 -4.97 -12.48
N GLU A 64 -14.77 -5.38 -13.73
CA GLU A 64 -13.51 -5.16 -14.44
C GLU A 64 -13.24 -3.67 -14.68
N GLU A 65 -14.28 -2.87 -14.94
CA GLU A 65 -14.19 -1.43 -15.18
C GLU A 65 -13.75 -0.67 -13.91
N THR A 66 -14.26 -1.07 -12.75
CA THR A 66 -13.85 -0.53 -11.45
C THR A 66 -12.38 -0.82 -11.18
N PHE A 67 -11.92 -2.03 -11.50
CA PHE A 67 -10.52 -2.42 -11.35
C PHE A 67 -9.59 -1.74 -12.35
N GLU A 68 -10.00 -1.57 -13.60
CA GLU A 68 -9.27 -0.80 -14.61
C GLU A 68 -9.11 0.66 -14.15
N THR A 69 -10.20 1.28 -13.71
CA THR A 69 -10.18 2.64 -13.16
C THR A 69 -9.24 2.74 -11.96
N ALA A 70 -9.29 1.77 -11.03
CA ALA A 70 -8.41 1.72 -9.86
C ALA A 70 -6.92 1.61 -10.27
N TRP A 71 -6.63 0.82 -11.30
CA TRP A 71 -5.27 0.70 -11.83
C TRP A 71 -4.78 2.02 -12.41
N GLU A 72 -5.57 2.65 -13.28
CA GLU A 72 -5.21 3.91 -13.95
C GLU A 72 -4.90 5.03 -12.94
N VAL A 73 -5.76 5.20 -11.93
CA VAL A 73 -5.59 6.26 -10.92
C VAL A 73 -4.35 6.03 -10.05
N LEU A 74 -4.05 4.76 -9.73
CA LEU A 74 -2.86 4.41 -8.95
C LEU A 74 -1.57 4.54 -9.76
N GLU A 75 -1.59 4.18 -11.05
CA GLU A 75 -0.45 4.41 -11.94
C GLU A 75 -0.17 5.90 -12.14
N ASN A 76 -1.21 6.72 -12.30
CA ASN A 76 -1.08 8.17 -12.36
C ASN A 76 -0.45 8.72 -11.07
N ALA A 77 -0.89 8.25 -9.90
CA ALA A 77 -0.29 8.63 -8.63
C ALA A 77 1.17 8.18 -8.49
N ARG A 78 1.49 6.94 -8.90
CA ARG A 78 2.85 6.38 -8.89
C ARG A 78 3.79 7.23 -9.74
N VAL A 79 3.41 7.49 -11.00
CA VAL A 79 4.18 8.34 -11.91
C VAL A 79 4.30 9.77 -11.38
N GLY A 80 3.23 10.32 -10.79
CA GLY A 80 3.26 11.62 -10.14
C GLY A 80 4.29 11.69 -9.01
N TYR A 81 4.26 10.74 -8.08
CA TYR A 81 5.26 10.64 -7.02
C TYR A 81 6.68 10.42 -7.56
N GLU A 82 6.88 9.64 -8.63
CA GLU A 82 8.20 9.45 -9.25
C GLU A 82 8.79 10.74 -9.83
N GLN A 83 7.94 11.69 -10.25
CA GLN A 83 8.36 12.98 -10.79
C GLN A 83 8.64 14.05 -9.71
N ILE A 84 8.16 13.84 -8.47
CA ILE A 84 8.41 14.75 -7.35
C ILE A 84 9.83 14.50 -6.82
N PRO A 85 10.65 15.56 -6.60
CA PRO A 85 11.99 15.41 -6.03
C PRO A 85 11.97 14.60 -4.73
N GLU A 86 12.93 13.69 -4.56
CA GLU A 86 12.95 12.75 -3.42
C GLU A 86 12.91 13.46 -2.05
N ASN A 87 13.51 14.64 -1.93
CA ASN A 87 13.53 15.45 -0.71
C ASN A 87 12.19 16.16 -0.41
N GLU A 88 11.28 16.24 -1.38
CA GLU A 88 9.94 16.84 -1.26
C GLU A 88 8.84 15.77 -1.22
N ARG A 89 9.14 14.56 -1.68
CA ARG A 89 8.22 13.43 -1.72
C ARG A 89 8.05 12.81 -0.34
N PRO A 90 6.81 12.65 0.17
CA PRO A 90 6.56 11.81 1.34
C PRO A 90 6.97 10.37 1.03
N PRO A 91 7.84 9.73 1.84
CA PRO A 91 8.33 8.38 1.55
C PRO A 91 7.19 7.36 1.47
N GLU A 92 6.14 7.53 2.27
CA GLU A 92 4.94 6.68 2.27
C GLU A 92 4.17 6.75 0.95
N GLY A 93 4.16 7.89 0.25
CA GLY A 93 3.29 8.08 -0.92
C GLY A 93 3.53 7.07 -2.04
N LEU A 94 4.80 6.83 -2.41
CA LEU A 94 5.14 5.86 -3.44
C LEU A 94 4.98 4.40 -2.95
N ILE A 95 5.20 4.16 -1.65
CA ILE A 95 5.00 2.85 -1.02
C ILE A 95 3.53 2.47 -1.09
N ASP A 96 2.63 3.37 -0.69
CA ASP A 96 1.18 3.17 -0.71
C ASP A 96 0.68 2.85 -2.13
N CYS A 97 1.19 3.53 -3.16
CA CYS A 97 0.87 3.20 -4.55
C CYS A 97 1.21 1.75 -4.88
N HIS A 98 2.43 1.31 -4.57
CA HIS A 98 2.87 -0.06 -4.85
C HIS A 98 2.10 -1.10 -4.01
N GLU A 99 1.76 -0.80 -2.76
CA GLU A 99 0.95 -1.73 -1.95
C GLU A 99 -0.47 -1.91 -2.50
N LEU A 100 -1.10 -0.82 -2.96
CA LEU A 100 -2.45 -0.86 -3.54
C LEU A 100 -2.47 -1.49 -4.93
N LEU A 101 -1.47 -1.21 -5.78
CA LEU A 101 -1.29 -1.89 -7.07
C LEU A 101 -1.05 -3.40 -6.85
N GLY A 102 -0.30 -3.76 -5.81
CA GLY A 102 -0.13 -5.14 -5.39
C GLY A 102 -1.43 -5.81 -4.93
N GLU A 103 -2.25 -5.10 -4.16
CA GLU A 103 -3.56 -5.60 -3.73
C GLU A 103 -4.52 -5.79 -4.91
N LEU A 104 -4.59 -4.81 -5.81
CA LEU A 104 -5.40 -4.88 -7.02
C LEU A 104 -5.00 -6.07 -7.89
N SER A 105 -3.70 -6.23 -8.13
CA SER A 105 -3.15 -7.36 -8.88
C SER A 105 -3.48 -8.69 -8.23
N LEU A 106 -3.41 -8.78 -6.89
CA LEU A 106 -3.81 -9.98 -6.15
C LEU A 106 -5.30 -10.28 -6.31
N LYS A 107 -6.18 -9.27 -6.24
CA LYS A 107 -7.64 -9.45 -6.46
C LYS A 107 -7.95 -9.94 -7.88
N GLN A 108 -7.15 -9.52 -8.86
CA GLN A 108 -7.21 -10.00 -10.25
C GLN A 108 -6.47 -11.33 -10.49
N LEU A 109 -5.95 -11.97 -9.43
CA LEU A 109 -5.15 -13.20 -9.49
C LEU A 109 -3.86 -13.10 -10.33
N ASN A 110 -3.39 -11.87 -10.58
CA ASN A 110 -2.09 -11.62 -11.19
C ASN A 110 -0.99 -11.67 -10.12
N PHE A 111 -0.66 -12.89 -9.69
CA PHE A 111 0.26 -13.10 -8.58
C PHE A 111 1.70 -12.64 -8.86
N GLU A 112 2.15 -12.70 -10.11
CA GLU A 112 3.48 -12.24 -10.49
C GLU A 112 3.61 -10.73 -10.28
N GLU A 113 2.66 -9.97 -10.82
CA GLU A 113 2.63 -8.53 -10.65
C GLU A 113 2.45 -8.15 -9.19
N ALA A 114 1.51 -8.79 -8.47
CA ALA A 114 1.30 -8.54 -7.05
C ALA A 114 2.57 -8.74 -6.22
N ALA A 115 3.32 -9.83 -6.47
CA ALA A 115 4.56 -10.11 -5.77
C ALA A 115 5.68 -9.11 -6.12
N SER A 116 5.71 -8.62 -7.36
CA SER A 116 6.63 -7.57 -7.82
C SER A 116 6.34 -6.24 -7.12
N GLN A 117 5.07 -5.83 -7.10
CA GLN A 117 4.61 -4.58 -6.48
C GLN A 117 4.93 -4.54 -4.97
N TYR A 118 4.57 -5.59 -4.22
CA TYR A 118 4.91 -5.65 -2.79
C TYR A 118 6.42 -5.73 -2.52
N LYS A 119 7.21 -6.30 -3.44
CA LYS A 119 8.67 -6.28 -3.34
C LYS A 119 9.17 -4.84 -3.44
N THR A 120 8.73 -4.08 -4.44
CA THR A 120 9.12 -2.68 -4.62
C THR A 120 8.70 -1.82 -3.42
N ALA A 121 7.48 -2.00 -2.91
CA ALA A 121 7.02 -1.34 -1.68
C ALA A 121 7.95 -1.63 -0.50
N SER A 122 8.33 -2.90 -0.28
CA SER A 122 9.23 -3.29 0.80
C SER A 122 10.65 -2.71 0.65
N ASP A 123 11.19 -2.67 -0.58
CA ASP A 123 12.53 -2.13 -0.84
C ASP A 123 12.56 -0.61 -0.59
N LEU A 124 11.53 0.11 -1.04
CA LEU A 124 11.36 1.54 -0.76
C LEU A 124 11.21 1.81 0.75
N ALA A 125 10.41 1.02 1.45
CA ALA A 125 10.19 1.16 2.88
C ALA A 125 11.48 0.91 3.69
N LEU A 126 12.23 -0.14 3.35
CA LEU A 126 13.49 -0.49 4.01
C LEU A 126 14.61 0.53 3.76
N ALA A 127 14.61 1.21 2.62
CA ALA A 127 15.53 2.32 2.36
C ALA A 127 15.26 3.54 3.27
N ASN A 128 14.02 3.70 3.76
CA ASN A 128 13.57 4.84 4.54
C ASN A 128 13.55 4.54 6.06
N LYS A 129 14.70 4.67 6.70
CA LYS A 129 14.89 4.37 8.14
C LYS A 129 14.04 5.19 9.10
N ASN A 130 13.36 6.24 8.65
CA ASN A 130 12.49 7.07 9.51
C ASN A 130 11.06 6.54 9.62
N LEU A 131 10.64 5.64 8.74
CA LEU A 131 9.30 5.06 8.74
C LEU A 131 9.01 4.18 9.95
N SER A 132 7.73 4.02 10.29
CA SER A 132 7.29 3.01 11.26
C SER A 132 7.69 1.62 10.76
N TRP A 133 8.20 0.77 11.65
CA TRP A 133 8.54 -0.63 11.33
C TRP A 133 7.36 -1.42 10.73
N ARG A 134 6.13 -0.98 11.03
CA ARG A 134 4.91 -1.61 10.52
C ARG A 134 4.81 -1.52 8.99
N ILE A 135 5.35 -0.47 8.37
CA ILE A 135 5.28 -0.25 6.92
C ILE A 135 6.09 -1.30 6.14
N PRO A 136 7.44 -1.40 6.29
CA PRO A 136 8.21 -2.43 5.59
C PRO A 136 7.76 -3.85 5.96
N LEU A 137 7.34 -4.08 7.21
CA LEU A 137 6.82 -5.38 7.61
C LEU A 137 5.53 -5.75 6.86
N ASN A 138 4.60 -4.81 6.69
CA ASN A 138 3.36 -5.03 5.95
C ASN A 138 3.66 -5.48 4.52
N SER A 139 4.51 -4.75 3.81
CA SER A 139 4.86 -5.09 2.42
C SER A 139 5.57 -6.45 2.31
N LEU A 140 6.50 -6.75 3.23
CA LEU A 140 7.17 -8.06 3.30
C LEU A 140 6.17 -9.20 3.54
N PHE A 141 5.25 -9.01 4.49
CA PHE A 141 4.22 -9.98 4.81
C PHE A 141 3.26 -10.21 3.64
N MET A 142 2.76 -9.14 3.03
CA MET A 142 1.84 -9.23 1.89
C MET A 142 2.49 -9.88 0.67
N ARG A 143 3.78 -9.60 0.40
CA ARG A 143 4.55 -10.37 -0.58
C ARG A 143 4.56 -11.86 -0.26
N GLY A 144 4.79 -12.22 1.00
CA GLY A 144 4.73 -13.61 1.45
C GLY A 144 3.36 -14.26 1.22
N VAL A 145 2.27 -13.54 1.54
CA VAL A 145 0.89 -14.00 1.30
C VAL A 145 0.65 -14.29 -0.19
N VAL A 146 1.05 -13.37 -1.08
CA VAL A 146 0.93 -13.56 -2.53
C VAL A 146 1.73 -14.78 -3.00
N LEU A 147 2.99 -14.90 -2.58
CA LEU A 147 3.85 -16.03 -2.96
C LEU A 147 3.28 -17.37 -2.51
N ASN A 148 2.65 -17.41 -1.32
CA ASN A 148 1.95 -18.58 -0.84
C ASN A 148 0.74 -18.93 -1.72
N TYR A 149 -0.11 -17.96 -2.08
CA TYR A 149 -1.22 -18.18 -3.02
C TYR A 149 -0.73 -18.66 -4.40
N TRP A 150 0.43 -18.17 -4.83
CA TRP A 150 1.07 -18.58 -6.09
C TRP A 150 1.81 -19.92 -6.01
N ASN A 151 1.80 -20.60 -4.87
CA ASN A 151 2.56 -21.84 -4.61
C ASN A 151 4.08 -21.71 -4.84
N LYS A 152 4.64 -20.51 -4.64
CA LYS A 152 6.08 -20.23 -4.66
C LYS A 152 6.66 -20.47 -3.28
N VAL A 153 6.68 -21.74 -2.88
CA VAL A 153 6.95 -22.15 -1.49
C VAL A 153 8.34 -21.70 -0.99
N SER A 154 9.37 -21.80 -1.83
CA SER A 154 10.72 -21.37 -1.46
C SER A 154 10.76 -19.86 -1.24
N GLU A 155 10.20 -19.10 -2.16
CA GLU A 155 10.19 -17.64 -2.12
C GLU A 155 9.30 -17.10 -1.00
N TYR A 156 8.20 -17.80 -0.68
CA TYR A 156 7.37 -17.51 0.49
C TYR A 156 8.17 -17.68 1.77
N LYS A 157 8.91 -18.78 1.91
CA LYS A 157 9.80 -19.00 3.05
C LYS A 157 10.85 -17.89 3.16
N ASP A 158 11.49 -17.52 2.05
CA ASP A 158 12.47 -16.42 2.01
C ASP A 158 11.85 -15.08 2.42
N ALA A 159 10.59 -14.81 2.03
CA ALA A 159 9.88 -13.61 2.44
C ALA A 159 9.62 -13.58 3.96
N LEU A 160 9.25 -14.72 4.55
CA LEU A 160 9.09 -14.84 6.00
C LEU A 160 10.42 -14.68 6.75
N ASP A 161 11.50 -15.30 6.27
CA ASP A 161 12.82 -15.18 6.89
C ASP A 161 13.31 -13.72 6.88
N LYS A 162 13.09 -12.99 5.77
CA LYS A 162 13.38 -11.54 5.71
C LYS A 162 12.56 -10.71 6.70
N ALA A 163 11.26 -11.00 6.84
CA ALA A 163 10.40 -10.31 7.80
C ALA A 163 10.83 -10.58 9.26
N ILE A 164 11.24 -11.82 9.56
CA ILE A 164 11.77 -12.22 10.88
C ILE A 164 13.09 -11.50 11.17
N GLU A 165 14.03 -11.49 10.22
CA GLU A 165 15.33 -10.81 10.35
C GLU A 165 15.17 -9.30 10.54
N PHE A 166 14.24 -8.70 9.79
CA PHE A 166 13.89 -7.29 9.93
C PHE A 166 13.39 -6.97 11.35
N LEU A 167 12.45 -7.77 11.85
CA LEU A 167 11.92 -7.60 13.22
C LEU A 167 13.01 -7.80 14.28
N ASP A 168 13.89 -8.78 14.11
CA ASP A 168 15.02 -8.99 15.03
C ASP A 168 15.98 -7.81 15.05
N THR A 169 16.17 -7.13 13.92
CA THR A 169 16.97 -5.91 13.85
C THR A 169 16.29 -4.73 14.54
N GLU A 170 15.01 -4.47 14.23
CA GLU A 170 14.25 -3.34 14.79
C GLU A 170 14.07 -3.43 16.32
N LYS A 171 13.92 -4.64 16.87
CA LYS A 171 13.77 -4.85 18.31
C LYS A 171 15.03 -4.54 19.13
N VAL A 172 16.22 -4.56 18.52
CA VAL A 172 17.47 -4.24 19.23
C VAL A 172 17.54 -2.75 19.58
N ASN A 173 17.03 -1.89 18.69
CA ASN A 173 17.01 -0.44 18.88
C ASN A 173 15.63 0.13 18.49
N PRO A 174 14.58 -0.19 19.25
CA PRO A 174 13.23 0.19 18.89
C PRO A 174 13.07 1.71 19.00
N LYS A 175 12.45 2.33 18.00
CA LYS A 175 12.07 3.75 18.07
C LYS A 175 11.08 4.02 19.20
N ASN A 176 10.25 3.03 19.52
CA ASN A 176 9.29 3.06 20.60
C ASN A 176 9.36 1.73 21.36
N SER A 177 9.77 1.77 22.62
CA SER A 177 9.89 0.56 23.45
C SER A 177 8.54 -0.15 23.69
N ALA A 178 7.42 0.57 23.57
CA ALA A 178 6.09 -0.02 23.67
C ALA A 178 5.77 -0.99 22.52
N ASP A 179 6.43 -0.84 21.36
CA ASP A 179 6.20 -1.70 20.19
C ASP A 179 6.93 -3.05 20.27
N VAL A 180 7.90 -3.22 21.18
CA VAL A 180 8.73 -4.44 21.24
C VAL A 180 7.89 -5.69 21.44
N LYS A 181 6.85 -5.60 22.28
CA LYS A 181 5.93 -6.70 22.54
C LYS A 181 5.17 -7.09 21.26
N ASP A 182 4.63 -6.12 20.53
CA ASP A 182 3.93 -6.35 19.26
C ASP A 182 4.88 -7.00 18.23
N MET A 183 6.12 -6.51 18.13
CA MET A 183 7.14 -7.09 17.25
C MET A 183 7.48 -8.54 17.61
N GLU A 184 7.54 -8.88 18.91
CA GLU A 184 7.78 -10.25 19.37
C GLU A 184 6.60 -11.18 19.05
N GLU A 185 5.38 -10.73 19.27
CA GLU A 185 4.16 -11.48 18.96
C GLU A 185 4.05 -11.76 17.45
N ILE A 186 4.23 -10.75 16.62
CA ILE A 186 4.18 -10.92 15.15
C ILE A 186 5.33 -11.81 14.69
N ARG A 187 6.54 -11.64 15.21
CA ARG A 187 7.66 -12.52 14.86
C ARG A 187 7.35 -13.97 15.21
N ALA A 188 6.77 -14.25 16.37
CA ALA A 188 6.43 -15.61 16.77
C ALA A 188 5.42 -16.24 15.80
N ASP A 189 4.43 -15.47 15.32
CA ASP A 189 3.49 -15.92 14.28
C ASP A 189 4.23 -16.23 12.96
N LEU A 190 5.13 -15.35 12.51
CA LEU A 190 5.92 -15.56 11.28
C LEU A 190 6.82 -16.79 11.37
N VAL A 191 7.47 -17.03 12.51
CA VAL A 191 8.28 -18.24 12.77
C VAL A 191 7.39 -19.48 12.70
N SER A 192 6.22 -19.45 13.37
CA SER A 192 5.28 -20.56 13.33
C SER A 192 4.80 -20.86 11.91
N ARG A 193 4.47 -19.83 11.12
CA ARG A 193 4.09 -19.99 9.71
C ARG A 193 5.22 -20.60 8.90
N ARG A 194 6.44 -20.07 9.02
CA ARG A 194 7.61 -20.56 8.30
C ARG A 194 7.90 -22.01 8.64
N ASP A 195 7.85 -22.39 9.90
CA ASP A 195 8.13 -23.76 10.34
C ASP A 195 7.01 -24.72 9.93
N SER A 196 5.77 -24.22 9.76
CA SER A 196 4.64 -24.97 9.21
C SER A 196 4.71 -25.21 7.70
N ILE A 197 5.60 -24.52 6.97
CA ILE A 197 5.77 -24.69 5.51
C ILE A 197 6.18 -26.12 5.12
N ARG A 198 6.56 -26.95 6.10
CA ARG A 198 6.66 -28.41 5.97
C ARG A 198 7.80 -28.86 5.04
N GLN A 199 8.51 -29.96 5.31
CA GLN A 199 8.06 -31.28 5.77
C GLN A 199 6.92 -31.86 4.91
#